data_AF-A0A0Q6GDG1-F1
#
_entry.id   AF-A0A0Q6GDG1-F1
#
_cell.length_a   1.000
_cell.length_b   1.000
_cell.length_c   1.000
_cell.angle_alpha   90.00
_cell.angle_beta   90.00
_cell.angle_gamma   90.00
#
_symmetry.space_group_name_H-M   'P 1'
#
loop_
_entity.id
_entity.type
_entity.pdbx_description
1 polymer ?
#
loop_
_entity_poly.entity_id
_entity_poly.type
_entity_poly.pdbx_seq_one_letter_code
_entity_poly.pdbx_strand_id
1 'polypeptide(L)'
;MTTHPTRATTTAPSRGAVRAGWIISLLVIAFMLFDSIIHLLNLDVVKTSSADLGLPVDMAPKIGIIALIIIVLYAIPRTAPLGAVLLTGYLGGAVITNWRTDQPLVSTVLFAVYVGIFAWLGVWLRDSRVRALLLP
;
A
#
# COMPACT_ATOMS: atom_id res chain seq x y z
N MET A 1 20.08 5.32 43.21
CA MET A 1 20.40 5.93 41.89
C MET A 1 19.30 5.51 40.93
N THR A 2 18.23 6.30 40.79
CA THR A 2 17.05 5.98 39.98
C THR A 2 17.17 6.67 38.63
N THR A 3 17.43 5.91 37.57
CA THR A 3 17.38 6.42 36.20
C THR A 3 15.91 6.66 35.82
N HIS A 4 15.48 7.93 35.78
CA HIS A 4 14.20 8.29 35.16
C HIS A 4 14.30 8.00 33.66
N PRO A 5 13.42 7.17 33.07
CA PRO A 5 13.38 7.02 31.63
C PRO A 5 12.95 8.36 31.02
N THR A 6 13.84 9.00 30.27
CA THR A 6 13.54 10.19 29.47
C THR A 6 12.42 9.81 28.50
N ARG A 7 11.18 10.25 28.77
CA ARG A 7 10.08 10.13 27.80
C ARG A 7 10.49 10.91 26.56
N ALA A 8 10.74 10.21 25.45
CA ALA A 8 10.84 10.85 24.14
C ALA A 8 9.53 11.61 23.90
N THR A 9 9.61 12.94 23.83
CA THR A 9 8.46 13.80 23.59
C THR A 9 8.08 13.66 22.12
N THR A 10 7.20 12.72 21.78
CA THR A 10 6.68 12.61 20.40
C THR A 10 5.81 13.83 20.11
N THR A 11 6.36 14.84 19.44
CA THR A 11 5.62 16.01 18.99
C THR A 11 4.43 15.58 18.14
N ALA A 12 3.22 16.08 18.45
CA ALA A 12 2.02 15.78 17.68
C ALA A 12 2.15 16.30 16.23
N PRO A 13 1.62 15.60 15.21
CA PRO A 13 1.67 16.07 13.83
C PRO A 13 0.88 17.36 13.66
N SER A 14 1.37 18.26 12.80
CA SER A 14 0.67 19.49 12.48
C SER A 14 -0.63 19.20 11.71
N ARG A 15 -1.61 20.12 11.79
CA ARG A 15 -2.87 19.99 11.03
C ARG A 15 -2.64 19.84 9.53
N GLY A 16 -1.61 20.51 8.98
CA GLY A 16 -1.22 20.39 7.58
C GLY A 16 -0.71 18.99 7.23
N ALA A 17 0.17 18.41 8.06
CA ALA A 17 0.68 17.06 7.86
C ALA A 17 -0.45 16.01 7.88
N VAL A 18 -1.38 16.12 8.84
CA VAL A 18 -2.53 15.20 8.91
C VAL A 18 -3.40 15.28 7.65
N ARG A 19 -3.68 16.50 7.14
CA ARG A 19 -4.45 16.68 5.89
C ARG A 19 -3.73 16.08 4.68
N ALA A 20 -2.45 16.35 4.53
CA ALA A 20 -1.63 15.79 3.46
C ALA A 20 -1.60 14.25 3.53
N GLY A 21 -1.42 13.69 4.72
CA GLY A 21 -1.45 12.25 4.95
C GLY A 21 -2.77 11.60 4.54
N TRP A 22 -3.90 12.25 4.83
CA TRP A 22 -5.23 11.80 4.39
C TRP A 22 -5.42 11.89 2.88
N ILE A 23 -4.99 12.97 2.23
CA ILE A 23 -5.07 13.11 0.77
C ILE A 23 -4.28 12.00 0.09
N ILE A 24 -3.04 11.76 0.52
CA ILE A 24 -2.19 10.69 -0.02
C ILE A 24 -2.82 9.32 0.24
N SER A 25 -3.32 9.07 1.45
CA SER A 25 -3.98 7.80 1.78
C SER A 25 -5.22 7.57 0.91
N LEU A 26 -6.02 8.60 0.65
CA LEU A 26 -7.20 8.50 -0.19
C LEU A 26 -6.84 8.20 -1.65
N LEU A 27 -5.77 8.80 -2.17
CA LEU A 27 -5.27 8.48 -3.52
C LEU A 27 -4.83 7.02 -3.62
N VAL A 28 -4.09 6.51 -2.62
CA VAL A 28 -3.70 5.09 -2.58
C VAL A 28 -4.92 4.18 -2.50
N ILE A 29 -5.90 4.50 -1.64
CA ILE A 29 -7.15 3.74 -1.52
C ILE A 29 -7.91 3.73 -2.85
N ALA A 30 -8.06 4.90 -3.50
CA ALA A 30 -8.79 5.01 -4.76
C ALA A 30 -8.11 4.19 -5.88
N PHE A 31 -6.79 4.32 -6.01
CA PHE A 31 -6.02 3.54 -6.97
C PHE A 31 -6.15 2.04 -6.71
N MET A 32 -5.93 1.60 -5.47
CA MET A 32 -5.98 0.19 -5.11
C MET A 32 -7.39 -0.39 -5.22
N LEU A 33 -8.43 0.40 -4.92
CA LEU A 33 -9.82 -0.02 -5.07
C LEU A 33 -10.17 -0.22 -6.54
N PHE A 34 -9.74 0.70 -7.40
CA PHE A 34 -9.88 0.56 -8.84
C PHE A 34 -9.18 -0.71 -9.35
N ASP A 35 -7.92 -0.91 -8.98
CA ASP A 35 -7.15 -2.13 -9.31
C ASP A 35 -7.84 -3.41 -8.84
N SER A 36 -8.37 -3.42 -7.62
CA SER A 36 -9.09 -4.57 -7.09
C SER A 36 -10.37 -4.85 -7.87
N ILE A 37 -11.16 -3.82 -8.19
CA ILE A 37 -12.43 -3.97 -8.91
C ILE A 37 -12.19 -4.56 -10.30
N ILE A 38 -11.20 -4.07 -11.06
CA ILE A 38 -10.92 -4.62 -12.40
C ILE A 38 -10.53 -6.11 -12.33
N HIS A 39 -9.81 -6.51 -11.28
CA HIS A 39 -9.43 -7.89 -11.02
C HIS A 39 -10.64 -8.77 -10.62
N LEU A 40 -11.54 -8.26 -9.76
CA LEU A 40 -12.79 -8.95 -9.38
C LEU A 40 -13.71 -9.18 -10.57
N LEU A 41 -13.88 -8.14 -11.41
CA LEU A 41 -14.72 -8.21 -12.59
C LEU A 41 -14.11 -9.06 -13.70
N ASN A 42 -12.82 -9.43 -13.57
CA ASN A 42 -12.07 -10.20 -14.54
C ASN A 42 -12.23 -9.62 -15.95
N LEU A 43 -12.05 -8.29 -16.06
CA LEU A 43 -12.21 -7.57 -17.33
C LEU A 43 -11.18 -8.05 -18.35
N ASP A 44 -11.47 -7.92 -19.65
CA ASP A 44 -10.59 -8.47 -20.69
C ASP A 44 -9.17 -7.92 -20.65
N VAL A 45 -8.99 -6.67 -20.19
CA VAL A 45 -7.66 -6.11 -19.93
C VAL A 45 -6.87 -6.92 -18.90
N VAL A 46 -7.51 -7.36 -17.81
CA VAL A 46 -6.88 -8.19 -16.77
C VAL A 46 -6.62 -9.60 -17.28
N LYS A 47 -7.52 -10.16 -18.11
CA LYS A 47 -7.29 -11.47 -18.74
C LYS A 47 -6.07 -11.45 -19.66
N THR A 48 -5.99 -10.45 -20.53
CA THR A 48 -4.85 -10.28 -21.45
C THR A 48 -3.56 -10.06 -20.66
N SER A 49 -3.56 -9.14 -19.68
CA SER A 49 -2.38 -8.93 -18.82
C SER A 49 -2.01 -10.19 -18.02
N SER A 50 -2.97 -10.96 -17.51
CA SER A 50 -2.69 -12.22 -16.81
C SER A 50 -2.06 -13.24 -17.75
N ALA A 51 -2.55 -13.35 -18.99
CA ALA A 51 -1.96 -14.22 -20.01
C ALA A 51 -0.53 -13.80 -20.37
N ASP A 52 -0.28 -12.50 -20.55
CA ASP A 52 1.06 -11.94 -20.80
C ASP A 52 2.01 -12.22 -19.62
N LEU A 53 1.48 -12.25 -18.40
CA LEU A 53 2.21 -12.56 -17.17
C LEU A 53 2.36 -14.08 -16.93
N GLY A 54 1.77 -14.93 -17.76
CA GLY A 54 1.75 -16.39 -17.58
C GLY A 54 0.95 -16.86 -16.36
N LEU A 55 0.02 -16.02 -15.87
CA LEU A 55 -0.83 -16.29 -14.71
C LEU A 55 -2.17 -16.91 -15.14
N PRO A 56 -2.71 -17.88 -14.39
CA PRO A 56 -4.06 -18.41 -14.62
C PRO A 56 -5.11 -17.31 -14.52
N VAL A 57 -6.04 -17.26 -15.48
CA VAL A 57 -7.07 -16.20 -15.56
C VAL A 57 -8.05 -16.25 -14.37
N ASP A 58 -8.25 -17.41 -13.75
CA ASP A 58 -9.06 -17.59 -12.54
C ASP A 58 -8.35 -17.08 -11.26
N MET A 59 -7.07 -16.73 -11.36
CA MET A 59 -6.30 -16.14 -10.26
C MET A 59 -6.68 -14.68 -10.03
N ALA A 60 -7.07 -13.94 -11.07
CA ALA A 60 -7.31 -12.50 -11.00
C ALA A 60 -8.40 -12.13 -9.97
N PRO A 61 -9.58 -12.78 -9.93
CA PRO A 61 -10.59 -12.47 -8.92
C PRO A 61 -10.10 -12.75 -7.49
N LYS A 62 -9.28 -13.77 -7.28
CA LYS A 62 -8.71 -14.12 -5.96
C LYS A 62 -7.74 -13.03 -5.49
N ILE A 63 -6.88 -12.54 -6.40
CA ILE A 63 -5.96 -11.42 -6.14
C ILE A 63 -6.77 -10.18 -5.75
N GLY A 64 -7.82 -9.85 -6.51
CA GLY A 64 -8.66 -8.70 -6.23
C GLY A 64 -9.37 -8.77 -4.86
N ILE A 65 -9.83 -9.96 -4.43
CA ILE A 65 -10.41 -10.14 -3.09
C ILE A 65 -9.37 -9.89 -2.00
N ILE A 66 -8.15 -10.43 -2.15
CA ILE A 66 -7.06 -10.21 -1.20
C ILE A 66 -6.72 -8.72 -1.12
N ALA A 67 -6.58 -8.06 -2.26
CA ALA A 67 -6.32 -6.63 -2.35
C ALA A 67 -7.41 -5.82 -1.64
N LEU A 68 -8.69 -6.15 -1.83
CA LEU A 68 -9.81 -5.48 -1.18
C LEU A 68 -9.74 -5.58 0.35
N ILE A 69 -9.40 -6.75 0.91
CA ILE A 69 -9.23 -6.94 2.35
C ILE A 69 -8.11 -6.03 2.88
N ILE A 70 -6.97 -5.99 2.18
CA ILE A 70 -5.82 -5.15 2.54
C ILE A 70 -6.20 -3.67 2.51
N ILE A 71 -6.96 -3.23 1.50
CA ILE A 71 -7.42 -1.84 1.36
C ILE A 71 -8.36 -1.45 2.50
N VAL A 72 -9.29 -2.33 2.88
CA VAL A 72 -10.20 -2.08 4.02
C VAL A 72 -9.39 -1.89 5.31
N LEU A 73 -8.39 -2.74 5.56
CA LEU A 73 -7.50 -2.61 6.71
C LEU A 73 -6.67 -1.31 6.65
N TYR A 74 -6.21 -0.91 5.46
CA TYR A 74 -5.46 0.33 5.25
C TYR A 74 -6.31 1.60 5.47
N ALA A 75 -7.58 1.57 5.03
CA ALA A 75 -8.51 2.69 5.11
C ALA A 75 -8.91 3.05 6.55
N ILE A 76 -9.07 2.04 7.42
CA ILE A 76 -9.46 2.25 8.81
C ILE A 76 -8.25 2.77 9.62
N PRO A 77 -8.28 3.97 10.22
CA PRO A 77 -7.12 4.58 10.90
C PRO A 77 -6.48 3.70 11.96
N ARG A 78 -7.30 2.93 12.70
CA ARG A 78 -6.83 2.06 13.77
C ARG A 78 -6.01 0.87 13.28
N THR A 79 -6.25 0.41 12.04
CA THR A 79 -5.58 -0.73 11.43
C THR A 79 -4.66 -0.33 10.27
N ALA A 80 -4.62 0.96 9.91
CA ALA A 80 -3.86 1.45 8.79
C ALA A 80 -2.37 1.05 8.77
N PRO A 81 -1.64 1.02 9.91
CA PRO A 81 -0.27 0.53 9.92
C PRO A 81 -0.16 -0.94 9.48
N LEU A 82 -1.10 -1.80 9.94
CA LEU A 82 -1.16 -3.20 9.50
C LEU A 82 -1.51 -3.29 8.01
N GLY A 83 -2.48 -2.49 7.55
CA GLY A 83 -2.82 -2.41 6.14
C GLY A 83 -1.61 -2.01 5.27
N ALA A 84 -0.79 -1.06 5.72
CA ALA A 84 0.42 -0.64 5.01
C ALA A 84 1.47 -1.75 4.92
N VAL A 85 1.65 -2.52 6.00
CA VAL A 85 2.53 -3.71 6.01
C VAL A 85 2.04 -4.77 5.02
N LEU A 86 0.74 -5.11 5.07
CA LEU A 86 0.16 -6.09 4.15
C LEU A 86 0.25 -5.62 2.69
N LEU A 87 0.00 -4.33 2.45
CA LEU A 87 0.12 -3.73 1.12
C LEU A 87 1.57 -3.80 0.61
N THR A 88 2.56 -3.65 1.49
CA THR A 88 3.98 -3.81 1.12
C THR A 88 4.26 -5.23 0.63
N GLY A 89 3.76 -6.26 1.33
CA GLY A 89 3.89 -7.65 0.91
C GLY A 89 3.17 -7.93 -0.42
N TYR A 90 1.95 -7.43 -0.57
CA TYR A 90 1.16 -7.54 -1.81
C TYR A 90 1.88 -6.90 -3.00
N LEU A 91 2.34 -5.66 -2.85
CA LEU A 91 3.05 -4.92 -3.90
C LEU A 91 4.41 -5.53 -4.23
N GLY A 92 5.10 -6.16 -3.26
CA GLY A 92 6.31 -6.94 -3.52
C GLY A 92 6.08 -8.09 -4.51
N GLY A 93 4.92 -8.76 -4.40
CA GLY A 93 4.46 -9.75 -5.38
C GLY A 93 4.27 -9.15 -6.78
N ALA A 94 3.68 -7.96 -6.87
CA ALA A 94 3.52 -7.26 -8.15
C ALA A 94 4.88 -6.87 -8.76
N VAL A 95 5.85 -6.44 -7.95
CA VAL A 95 7.21 -6.11 -8.43
C VAL A 95 7.87 -7.34 -9.07
N ILE A 96 7.93 -8.47 -8.36
CA ILE A 96 8.62 -9.67 -8.87
C ILE A 96 7.91 -10.26 -10.10
N THR A 97 6.57 -10.20 -10.14
CA THR A 97 5.78 -10.70 -11.27
C THR A 97 6.05 -9.90 -12.54
N ASN A 98 6.02 -8.56 -12.45
CA ASN A 98 6.33 -7.70 -13.59
C ASN A 98 7.80 -7.76 -14.00
N TRP A 99 8.73 -7.86 -13.03
CA TRP A 99 10.15 -7.97 -13.34
C TRP A 99 10.43 -9.26 -14.12
N ARG A 100 9.85 -10.39 -13.70
CA ARG A 100 10.08 -11.70 -14.33
C ARG A 100 9.62 -11.76 -15.79
N THR A 101 8.67 -10.92 -16.19
CA THR A 101 8.13 -10.87 -17.55
C THR A 101 8.69 -9.73 -18.37
N ASP A 102 9.88 -9.24 -17.98
CA ASP A 102 10.65 -8.21 -18.69
C ASP A 102 9.85 -6.93 -18.98
N GLN A 103 8.89 -6.61 -18.11
CA GLN A 103 8.11 -5.37 -18.20
C GLN A 103 9.01 -4.15 -17.99
N PRO A 104 8.66 -2.98 -18.56
CA PRO A 104 9.43 -1.76 -18.39
C PRO A 104 9.69 -1.41 -16.91
N LEU A 105 10.98 -1.30 -16.55
CA LEU A 105 11.41 -1.16 -15.16
C LEU A 105 10.80 0.08 -14.47
N VAL A 106 10.92 1.25 -15.11
CA VAL A 106 10.54 2.52 -14.48
C VAL A 106 9.02 2.71 -14.43
N SER A 107 8.31 2.36 -15.50
CA SER A 107 6.87 2.63 -15.59
C SER A 107 5.98 1.53 -15.02
N THR A 108 6.42 0.27 -15.04
CA THR A 108 5.57 -0.87 -14.66
C THR A 108 6.07 -1.54 -13.39
N VAL A 109 7.36 -1.91 -13.34
CA VAL A 109 7.92 -2.65 -12.19
C VAL A 109 8.02 -1.75 -10.95
N LEU A 110 8.63 -0.57 -11.09
CA LEU A 110 8.80 0.37 -9.97
C LEU A 110 7.50 1.08 -9.57
N PHE A 111 6.46 1.02 -10.40
CA PHE A 111 5.18 1.62 -10.06
C PHE A 111 4.59 1.07 -8.75
N ALA A 112 4.67 -0.24 -8.55
CA ALA A 112 4.27 -0.86 -7.29
C ALA A 112 5.09 -0.36 -6.09
N VAL A 113 6.38 -0.06 -6.29
CA VAL A 113 7.25 0.53 -5.24
C VAL A 113 6.80 1.95 -4.91
N TYR A 114 6.48 2.77 -5.93
CA TYR A 114 5.97 4.14 -5.71
C TYR A 114 4.66 4.14 -4.92
N VAL A 115 3.72 3.25 -5.25
CA VAL A 115 2.48 3.08 -4.48
C VAL A 115 2.77 2.71 -3.03
N GLY A 116 3.71 1.79 -2.79
CA GLY A 116 4.13 1.40 -1.43
C GLY A 116 4.70 2.58 -0.64
N ILE A 117 5.54 3.41 -1.27
CA ILE A 117 6.09 4.63 -0.66
C ILE A 117 4.96 5.59 -0.29
N PHE A 118 4.01 5.85 -1.20
CA PHE A 118 2.87 6.72 -0.91
C PHE A 118 1.97 6.16 0.20
N ALA A 119 1.77 4.84 0.24
CA ALA A 119 0.98 4.19 1.27
C ALA A 119 1.57 4.44 2.67
N TRP A 120 2.89 4.26 2.82
CA TRP A 120 3.60 4.53 4.07
C TRP A 120 3.66 6.02 4.40
N LEU A 121 3.92 6.88 3.42
CA LEU A 121 3.95 8.33 3.61
C LEU A 121 2.61 8.87 4.13
N GLY A 122 1.50 8.38 3.58
CA GLY A 122 0.15 8.75 4.01
C GLY A 122 -0.11 8.42 5.49
N VAL A 123 0.34 7.25 5.95
CA VAL A 123 0.23 6.81 7.35
C VAL A 123 1.21 7.57 8.25
N TRP A 124 2.47 7.70 7.84
CA TRP A 124 3.52 8.38 8.59
C TRP A 124 3.19 9.85 8.89
N LEU A 125 2.54 10.55 7.95
CA LEU A 125 2.13 11.94 8.13
C LEU A 125 0.98 12.14 9.12
N ARG A 126 0.10 11.13 9.28
CA ARG A 126 -1.12 11.23 10.12
C ARG A 126 -1.04 10.49 11.46
N ASP A 127 -0.12 9.54 11.62
CA ASP A 127 0.03 8.73 12.83
C ASP A 127 1.40 8.95 13.51
N SER A 128 1.37 9.57 14.69
CA SER A 128 2.57 9.83 15.48
C SER A 128 3.25 8.56 16.00
N ARG A 129 2.50 7.47 16.19
CA ARG A 129 3.04 6.18 16.66
C ARG A 129 3.90 5.53 15.60
N VAL A 130 3.43 5.56 14.34
CA VAL A 130 4.19 5.04 13.20
C VAL A 130 5.44 5.88 12.96
N ARG A 131 5.34 7.20 13.08
CA ARG A 131 6.51 8.09 12.99
C ARG A 131 7.56 7.79 14.06
N ALA A 132 7.14 7.62 15.32
CA ALA A 132 8.04 7.28 16.42
C ALA A 132 8.66 5.87 16.28
N LEU A 133 7.97 4.94 15.63
CA LEU A 133 8.50 3.59 15.37
C LEU A 133 9.57 3.59 14.26
N LEU A 134 9.35 4.36 13.18
CA LEU A 134 10.25 4.37 12.02
C LEU A 134 11.44 5.32 12.18
N LEU A 135 11.24 6.44 12.88
CA LEU A 135 12.27 7.45 13.13
C LEU A 135 12.25 7.80 14.64
N PRO A 136 12.92 6.98 15.47
CA PRO A 136 12.98 7.16 16.92
C PRO A 136 13.79 8.39 17.34
#